data_AF-A0A060DDK5-F1
#
_entry.id   AF-A0A060DDK5-F1
#
_cell.length_a   1.000
_cell.length_b   1.000
_cell.length_c   1.000
_cell.angle_alpha   90.00
_cell.angle_beta   90.00
_cell.angle_gamma   90.00
#
_symmetry.space_group_name_H-M   'P 1'
#
loop_
_entity.id
_entity.type
_entity.pdbx_description
1 polymer ?
#
loop_
_entity_poly.entity_id
_entity_poly.type
_entity_poly.pdbx_seq_one_letter_code
_entity_poly.pdbx_strand_id
1 'polypeptide(L)'
;MKIQMVHPSTKDIRSLTTEFDWGAFLSVFVFGIPHFLRGLHVHGGIIIALNLFSLTPLMMPLDDKGLTITLLVYLGLFVGVAVAFGVKGSEQYAKALLARGYRFQNPEGELAQAARSKWSIAA
;
A
#
# COMPACT_ATOMS: atom_id res chain seq x y z
N MET A 1 -11.69 -11.53 -1.55
CA MET A 1 -12.87 -11.04 -2.29
C MET A 1 -12.48 -9.83 -3.14
N LYS A 2 -13.09 -9.62 -4.32
CA LYS A 2 -12.79 -8.50 -5.23
C LYS A 2 -13.99 -7.57 -5.36
N ILE A 3 -13.73 -6.27 -5.32
CA ILE A 3 -14.71 -5.20 -5.54
C ILE A 3 -14.25 -4.38 -6.73
N GLN A 4 -15.20 -3.82 -7.46
CA GLN A 4 -14.95 -2.95 -8.59
C GLN A 4 -15.44 -1.54 -8.29
N MET A 5 -14.61 -0.57 -8.64
CA MET A 5 -14.94 0.85 -8.63
C MET A 5 -14.88 1.38 -10.05
N VAL A 6 -15.85 2.22 -10.40
CA VAL A 6 -16.00 2.79 -11.74
C VAL A 6 -15.98 4.30 -11.67
N HIS A 7 -15.28 4.94 -12.60
CA HIS A 7 -15.37 6.38 -12.80
C HIS A 7 -16.57 6.71 -13.70
N PRO A 8 -17.55 7.52 -13.25
CA PRO A 8 -18.81 7.70 -13.96
C PRO A 8 -18.66 8.36 -15.35
N SER A 9 -17.69 9.28 -15.51
CA SER A 9 -17.47 9.99 -16.78
C SER A 9 -16.60 9.23 -17.79
N THR A 10 -15.51 8.60 -17.36
CA THR A 10 -14.55 7.92 -18.24
C THR A 10 -14.86 6.44 -18.44
N LYS A 11 -15.79 5.88 -17.64
CA LYS A 11 -16.08 4.44 -17.57
C LYS A 11 -14.86 3.57 -17.23
N ASP A 12 -13.80 4.16 -16.67
CA ASP A 12 -12.64 3.41 -16.19
C ASP A 12 -13.02 2.53 -14.99
N ILE A 13 -12.63 1.26 -15.02
CA ILE A 13 -12.94 0.27 -13.99
C ILE A 13 -11.66 -0.16 -13.29
N ARG A 14 -11.65 -0.03 -11.97
CA ARG A 14 -10.54 -0.45 -11.10
C ARG A 14 -11.02 -1.54 -10.17
N SER A 15 -10.30 -2.66 -10.16
CA SER A 15 -10.55 -3.74 -9.22
C SER A 15 -9.62 -3.62 -8.00
N LEU A 16 -10.16 -3.96 -6.85
CA LEU A 16 -9.45 -3.94 -5.57
C LEU A 16 -9.90 -5.13 -4.71
N THR A 17 -8.99 -5.66 -3.91
CA THR A 17 -9.25 -6.78 -2.98
C THR A 17 -9.62 -6.23 -1.62
N THR A 18 -10.61 -6.81 -0.93
CA THR A 18 -10.94 -6.40 0.45
C THR A 18 -10.03 -7.01 1.52
N GLU A 19 -9.21 -7.97 1.12
CA GLU A 19 -8.27 -8.72 1.94
C GLU A 19 -6.88 -8.05 1.91
N PHE A 20 -5.85 -8.82 2.28
CA PHE A 20 -4.47 -8.41 2.19
C PHE A 20 -4.08 -8.00 0.76
N ASP A 21 -3.47 -6.83 0.64
CA ASP A 21 -3.03 -6.25 -0.60
C ASP A 21 -1.57 -6.63 -0.87
N TRP A 22 -1.38 -7.72 -1.59
CA TRP A 22 -0.06 -8.20 -2.00
C TRP A 22 0.71 -7.15 -2.83
N GLY A 23 0.02 -6.33 -3.62
CA GLY A 23 0.66 -5.28 -4.39
C GLY A 23 1.23 -4.18 -3.49
N ALA A 24 0.49 -3.78 -2.46
CA ALA A 24 0.98 -2.81 -1.47
C ALA A 24 2.09 -3.41 -0.59
N PHE A 25 1.98 -4.68 -0.18
CA PHE A 25 3.02 -5.38 0.57
C PHE A 25 4.34 -5.44 -0.21
N LEU A 26 4.30 -5.97 -1.43
CA LEU A 26 5.51 -6.13 -2.26
C LEU A 26 6.12 -4.80 -2.67
N SER A 27 5.31 -3.73 -2.74
CA SER A 27 5.79 -2.40 -3.13
C SER A 27 6.96 -1.90 -2.27
N VAL A 28 7.02 -2.30 -0.99
CA VAL A 28 8.07 -1.86 -0.07
C VAL A 28 9.45 -2.32 -0.54
N PHE A 29 9.51 -3.50 -1.18
CA PHE A 29 10.74 -4.10 -1.70
C PHE A 29 11.07 -3.67 -3.14
N VAL A 30 10.15 -2.97 -3.81
CA VAL A 30 10.35 -2.46 -5.19
C VAL A 30 10.16 -0.95 -5.24
N PHE A 31 10.77 -0.24 -4.28
CA PHE A 31 10.83 1.24 -4.25
C PHE A 31 9.47 1.96 -4.36
N GLY A 32 8.40 1.33 -3.88
CA GLY A 32 7.06 1.91 -3.85
C GLY A 32 6.38 2.01 -5.22
N ILE A 33 6.93 1.40 -6.28
CA ILE A 33 6.39 1.49 -7.65
C ILE A 33 4.88 1.19 -7.70
N PRO A 34 4.35 0.09 -7.12
CA PRO A 34 2.91 -0.15 -7.09
C PRO A 34 2.09 0.96 -6.43
N HIS A 35 2.61 1.62 -5.39
CA HIS A 35 1.93 2.75 -4.75
C HIS A 35 1.85 3.95 -5.70
N PHE A 36 2.90 4.24 -6.47
CA PHE A 36 2.88 5.32 -7.47
C PHE A 36 1.91 5.04 -8.62
N LEU A 37 1.84 3.79 -9.11
CA LEU A 37 0.89 3.40 -10.14
C LEU A 37 -0.58 3.53 -9.67
N ARG A 38 -0.81 3.34 -8.38
CA ARG A 38 -2.10 3.58 -7.71
C ARG A 38 -2.33 5.05 -7.36
N GLY A 39 -1.34 5.90 -7.63
CA GLY A 39 -1.30 7.33 -7.33
C GLY A 39 -1.30 7.64 -5.83
N LEU A 40 -0.80 6.73 -5.00
CA LEU A 40 -0.52 6.92 -3.58
C LEU A 40 0.89 7.52 -3.42
N HIS A 41 1.12 8.70 -4.01
CA HIS A 41 2.45 9.31 -4.13
C HIS A 41 3.14 9.55 -2.79
N VAL A 42 2.40 9.97 -1.76
CA VAL A 42 2.93 10.20 -0.41
C VAL A 42 3.48 8.90 0.19
N HIS A 43 2.71 7.81 0.12
CA HIS A 43 3.15 6.51 0.61
C HIS A 43 4.33 5.95 -0.21
N GLY A 44 4.29 6.10 -1.53
CA GLY A 44 5.43 5.75 -2.40
C GLY A 44 6.70 6.52 -2.02
N GLY A 45 6.59 7.82 -1.73
CA GLY A 45 7.71 8.65 -1.28
C GLY A 45 8.29 8.20 0.06
N ILE A 46 7.45 7.83 1.03
CA ILE A 46 7.90 7.25 2.29
C ILE A 46 8.68 5.95 2.05
N ILE A 47 8.20 5.09 1.15
CA ILE A 47 8.88 3.83 0.81
C ILE A 47 10.24 4.10 0.15
N ILE A 48 10.33 5.07 -0.77
CA ILE A 48 11.61 5.46 -1.37
C ILE A 48 12.58 5.94 -0.27
N ALA A 49 12.14 6.85 0.60
CA ALA A 49 12.98 7.37 1.68
C ALA A 49 13.48 6.25 2.59
N LEU A 50 12.62 5.27 2.93
CA LEU A 50 13.00 4.10 3.72
C LEU A 50 14.05 3.24 3.00
N ASN A 51 13.89 3.01 1.70
CA ASN A 51 14.86 2.28 0.89
C ASN A 51 16.21 3.02 0.82
N LEU A 52 16.21 4.34 0.63
CA LEU A 52 17.43 5.14 0.67
C LEU A 52 18.10 5.11 2.04
N PHE A 53 17.32 5.16 3.12
CA PHE A 53 17.83 5.07 4.48
C PHE A 53 18.50 3.71 4.76
N SER A 54 18.00 2.62 4.17
CA SER A 54 18.64 1.30 4.28
C SER A 54 20.02 1.20 3.63
N LEU A 55 20.46 2.19 2.86
CA LEU A 55 21.80 2.27 2.29
C LEU A 55 22.83 2.88 3.26
N THR A 56 22.39 3.47 4.37
CA THR A 56 23.28 4.08 5.38
C THR A 56 24.35 3.14 5.96
N PRO A 57 24.12 1.82 6.13
CA PRO A 57 25.17 0.90 6.61
C PRO A 57 26.37 0.81 5.68
N LEU A 58 26.20 1.09 4.38
CA LEU A 58 27.31 1.08 3.41
C LEU A 58 28.33 2.21 3.67
N MET A 59 27.93 3.23 4.42
CA MET A 59 28.74 4.41 4.74
C MET A 59 29.28 4.39 6.17
N MET A 60 28.91 3.39 6.98
CA MET A 60 29.32 3.27 8.37
C MET A 60 30.44 2.23 8.51
N PRO A 61 31.50 2.51 9.28
CA PRO A 61 32.54 1.53 9.59
C PRO A 61 32.02 0.53 10.63
N LEU A 62 31.17 -0.39 10.20
CA LEU A 62 30.62 -1.46 11.02
C LEU A 62 31.53 -2.69 11.00
N ASP A 63 31.68 -3.36 12.14
CA ASP A 63 32.24 -4.71 12.20
C ASP A 63 31.19 -5.76 11.79
N ASP A 64 31.60 -7.02 11.64
CA ASP A 64 30.71 -8.09 11.16
C ASP A 64 29.46 -8.25 12.04
N LYS A 65 29.62 -8.08 13.37
CA LYS A 65 28.50 -8.17 14.32
C LYS A 65 27.56 -6.98 14.18
N GLY A 66 28.10 -5.76 14.10
CA GLY A 66 27.33 -4.54 13.90
C GLY A 66 26.55 -4.56 12.58
N LEU A 67 27.18 -5.04 11.50
CA LEU A 67 26.52 -5.23 10.21
C LEU A 67 25.37 -6.24 10.32
N THR A 68 25.60 -7.40 10.95
CA THR A 68 24.58 -8.44 11.13
C THR A 68 23.37 -7.92 11.91
N ILE A 69 23.59 -7.25 13.04
CA ILE A 69 22.51 -6.68 13.86
C ILE A 69 21.74 -5.63 13.07
N THR A 70 22.46 -4.76 12.36
CA THR A 70 21.86 -3.69 11.54
C THR A 70 20.97 -4.26 10.45
N LEU A 71 21.41 -5.30 9.75
CA LEU A 71 20.62 -5.98 8.71
C LEU A 71 19.36 -6.63 9.28
N LEU A 72 19.44 -7.27 10.46
CA LEU A 72 18.26 -7.85 11.13
C LEU A 72 17.24 -6.79 11.53
N VAL A 73 17.71 -5.64 12.03
CA VAL A 73 16.85 -4.49 12.37
C VAL A 73 16.15 -3.96 11.11
N TYR A 74 16.89 -3.77 10.02
CA TYR A 74 16.30 -3.35 8.75
C TYR A 74 15.30 -4.37 8.22
N LEU A 75 15.61 -5.66 8.26
CA LEU A 75 14.68 -6.70 7.82
C LEU A 75 13.37 -6.65 8.63
N GLY A 76 13.45 -6.55 9.96
CA GLY A 76 12.27 -6.43 10.82
C GLY A 76 11.45 -5.17 10.50
N LEU A 77 12.11 -4.04 10.29
CA LEU A 77 11.47 -2.78 9.91
C LEU A 77 10.76 -2.91 8.54
N PHE A 78 11.44 -3.43 7.52
CA PHE A 78 10.89 -3.58 6.17
C PHE A 78 9.70 -4.54 6.16
N VAL A 79 9.81 -5.69 6.84
CA VAL A 79 8.69 -6.64 6.94
C VAL A 79 7.52 -6.02 7.70
N GLY A 80 7.77 -5.33 8.82
CA GLY A 80 6.72 -4.66 9.58
C GLY A 80 5.98 -3.60 8.75
N VAL A 81 6.73 -2.76 8.03
CA VAL A 81 6.17 -1.75 7.13
C VAL A 81 5.42 -2.40 5.96
N ALA A 82 5.98 -3.44 5.35
CA ALA A 82 5.33 -4.17 4.27
C ALA A 82 4.02 -4.79 4.71
N VAL A 83 3.97 -5.45 5.87
CA VAL A 83 2.74 -6.03 6.43
C VAL A 83 1.71 -4.92 6.72
N ALA A 84 2.14 -3.80 7.30
CA ALA A 84 1.24 -2.67 7.55
C ALA A 84 0.60 -2.14 6.25
N PHE A 85 1.40 -1.99 5.19
CA PHE A 85 0.90 -1.61 3.87
C PHE A 85 0.05 -2.71 3.22
N GLY A 86 0.38 -3.98 3.40
CA GLY A 86 -0.45 -5.07 2.90
C GLY A 86 -1.84 -5.12 3.55
N VAL A 87 -1.92 -4.87 4.86
CA VAL A 87 -3.21 -4.84 5.58
C VAL A 87 -4.04 -3.61 5.21
N LYS A 88 -3.41 -2.43 5.06
CA LYS A 88 -4.12 -1.15 4.82
C LYS A 88 -4.15 -0.70 3.35
N GLY A 89 -3.43 -1.38 2.46
CA GLY A 89 -3.21 -0.92 1.09
C GLY A 89 -4.49 -0.78 0.29
N SER A 90 -5.38 -1.77 0.39
CA SER A 90 -6.69 -1.73 -0.27
C SER A 90 -7.59 -0.62 0.24
N GLU A 91 -7.58 -0.37 1.55
CA GLU A 91 -8.33 0.74 2.16
C GLU A 91 -7.83 2.09 1.63
N GLN A 92 -6.51 2.31 1.68
CA GLN A 92 -5.87 3.53 1.21
C GLN A 92 -6.12 3.75 -0.29
N TYR A 93 -6.04 2.69 -1.09
CA TYR A 93 -6.31 2.76 -2.51
C TYR A 93 -7.78 3.06 -2.80
N ALA A 94 -8.73 2.43 -2.10
CA ALA A 94 -10.15 2.73 -2.22
C ALA A 94 -10.45 4.20 -1.87
N LYS A 95 -9.89 4.71 -0.77
CA LYS A 95 -10.00 6.14 -0.39
C LYS A 95 -9.44 7.07 -1.46
N ALA A 96 -8.30 6.73 -2.05
CA ALA A 96 -7.70 7.51 -3.14
C ALA A 96 -8.55 7.49 -4.42
N LEU A 97 -9.18 6.36 -4.74
CA LEU A 97 -10.11 6.26 -5.87
C LEU A 97 -11.36 7.10 -5.64
N LEU A 98 -11.95 7.07 -4.43
CA LEU A 98 -13.10 7.90 -4.08
C LEU A 98 -12.78 9.40 -4.19
N ALA A 99 -11.61 9.82 -3.69
CA ALA A 99 -11.14 11.19 -3.82
C ALA A 99 -10.96 11.63 -5.29
N ARG A 100 -10.74 10.69 -6.21
CA ARG A 100 -10.66 10.92 -7.66
C ARG A 100 -12.01 10.81 -8.38
N GLY A 101 -13.11 10.65 -7.66
CA GLY A 101 -14.46 10.60 -8.25
C GLY A 101 -14.92 9.20 -8.70
N TYR A 102 -14.16 8.14 -8.40
CA TYR A 102 -14.65 6.78 -8.61
C TYR A 102 -15.76 6.44 -7.62
N ARG A 103 -16.68 5.56 -8.01
CA ARG A 103 -17.76 5.04 -7.17
C ARG A 103 -17.78 3.53 -7.20
N PHE A 104 -18.33 2.89 -6.17
CA PHE A 104 -18.58 1.44 -6.20
C PHE A 104 -19.51 1.10 -7.36
N GLN A 105 -19.17 0.09 -8.17
CA GLN A 105 -19.98 -0.31 -9.32
C GLN A 105 -21.36 -0.83 -8.89
N ASN A 106 -21.42 -1.58 -7.79
CA ASN A 106 -22.66 -2.00 -7.15
C ASN A 106 -22.64 -1.52 -5.68
N PRO A 107 -23.10 -0.30 -5.38
CA PRO A 107 -23.01 0.29 -4.05
C PRO A 107 -23.93 -0.37 -3.02
N GLU A 108 -25.01 -1.00 -3.45
CA GLU A 108 -25.96 -1.70 -2.57
C GLU A 108 -25.62 -3.17 -2.35
N GLY A 109 -24.73 -3.74 -3.18
CA GLY A 109 -24.28 -5.12 -3.03
C GLY A 109 -23.59 -5.38 -1.70
N GLU A 110 -23.80 -6.58 -1.15
CA GLU A 110 -23.25 -7.02 0.15
C GLU A 110 -21.74 -6.76 0.29
N LEU A 111 -20.97 -6.99 -0.79
CA LEU A 111 -19.52 -6.78 -0.80
C LEU A 111 -19.14 -5.30 -0.63
N ALA A 112 -19.87 -4.38 -1.27
CA ALA A 112 -19.61 -2.94 -1.15
C ALA A 112 -19.99 -2.44 0.24
N GLN A 113 -21.08 -2.94 0.82
CA GLN A 113 -21.48 -2.62 2.19
C GLN A 113 -20.45 -3.15 3.21
N ALA A 114 -20.00 -4.40 3.05
CA ALA A 114 -18.98 -5.00 3.90
C ALA A 114 -17.66 -4.22 3.85
N ALA A 115 -17.24 -3.80 2.66
CA ALA A 115 -16.03 -2.97 2.50
C ALA A 115 -16.18 -1.58 3.11
N ARG A 116 -17.34 -0.92 2.95
CA ARG A 116 -17.62 0.38 3.59
C ARG A 116 -17.54 0.30 5.10
N SER A 117 -18.16 -0.74 5.68
CA SER A 117 -18.12 -1.01 7.12
C SER A 117 -16.68 -1.27 7.59
N LYS A 118 -15.96 -2.18 6.92
CA LYS A 118 -14.57 -2.54 7.25
C LYS A 118 -13.62 -1.34 7.20
N TRP A 119 -13.79 -0.46 6.23
CA TRP A 119 -12.86 0.64 5.95
C TRP A 119 -13.32 2.00 6.50
N SER A 120 -14.47 2.03 7.18
CA SER A 120 -15.08 3.26 7.70
C SER A 120 -15.17 4.35 6.62
N ILE A 121 -15.56 3.95 5.41
CA ILE A 121 -15.71 4.84 4.27
C ILE A 121 -17.18 5.25 4.18
N ALA A 122 -17.45 6.52 4.43
CA ALA A 122 -18.76 7.12 4.11
C ALA A 122 -18.88 7.27 2.59
N ALA A 123 -20.00 6.78 2.05
CA ALA A 123 -20.40 7.07 0.67
C ALA A 123 -21.26 8.34 0.65
#